data_AF-A0A957NE99-F1
#
_entry.id   AF-A0A957NE99-F1
#
_cell.length_a   1.000
_cell.length_b   1.000
_cell.length_c   1.000
_cell.angle_alpha   90.00
_cell.angle_beta   90.00
_cell.angle_gamma   90.00
#
_symmetry.space_group_name_H-M   'P 1'
#
loop_
_entity.id
_entity.type
_entity.pdbx_description
1 polymer ?
#
loop_
_entity_poly.entity_id
_entity_poly.type
_entity_poly.pdbx_seq_one_letter_code
_entity_poly.pdbx_strand_id
1 'polypeptide(L)'
;MTMQRLLVLGLLFLSLGCRAATSPPPAPSAEPLAFERVFPRDGIEVLDQIPPLSAAEAASWVAPHDLVLGVVVGEEARAYPVDLLARHEVANDTLGGEPIVVTFCPLCNSGIVASRLVETDDGPQTLSFGLSGDVLDEALVLYDRETESLWPQSRAQAVSGPLSGTVLSLVASQQMPWSEWLATYPDSTVLIPPDATIHPPTFALPEVGATAEPPFSPTAHGYVIGVANNNGTAIAFPLETIAEARLINARLDGTALLVVAGDDIGEAWLWRSPAQGDEIALDDDGLLRDSATGTAWDGATGRVVAGEGQALQSVAGRLMHWQAWWDWYPQSEVWER
;
A
#
# COMPACT_ATOMS: atom_id res chain seq x y z
N MET A 1 -48.02 -13.78 -65.53
CA MET A 1 -47.75 -12.44 -64.93
C MET A 1 -47.40 -12.69 -63.47
N THR A 2 -46.11 -12.73 -63.18
CA THR A 2 -45.56 -13.38 -61.98
C THR A 2 -45.23 -12.33 -60.93
N MET A 3 -45.78 -12.49 -59.72
CA MET A 3 -45.65 -11.58 -58.58
C MET A 3 -44.23 -11.53 -58.03
N GLN A 4 -43.74 -10.31 -57.77
CA GLN A 4 -42.49 -10.02 -57.08
C GLN A 4 -42.81 -9.80 -55.59
N ARG A 5 -42.28 -10.67 -54.71
CA ARG A 5 -42.38 -10.54 -53.25
C ARG A 5 -41.25 -9.64 -52.74
N LEU A 6 -41.61 -8.54 -52.08
CA LEU A 6 -40.70 -7.74 -51.24
C LEU A 6 -40.35 -8.53 -49.96
N LEU A 7 -39.07 -8.63 -49.64
CA LEU A 7 -38.59 -8.99 -48.31
C LEU A 7 -38.34 -7.71 -47.51
N VAL A 8 -39.03 -7.57 -46.37
CA VAL A 8 -38.74 -6.58 -45.32
C VAL A 8 -37.88 -7.29 -44.28
N LEU A 9 -36.62 -6.88 -44.13
CA LEU A 9 -35.75 -7.32 -43.04
C LEU A 9 -36.05 -6.49 -41.79
N GLY A 10 -36.62 -7.12 -40.76
CA GLY A 10 -36.68 -6.55 -39.42
C GLY A 10 -35.39 -6.86 -38.66
N LEU A 11 -34.68 -5.84 -38.21
CA LEU A 11 -33.58 -6.00 -37.26
C LEU A 11 -34.14 -6.19 -35.85
N LEU A 12 -33.95 -7.39 -35.29
CA LEU A 12 -34.05 -7.63 -33.84
C LEU A 12 -32.78 -7.08 -33.17
N PHE A 13 -32.94 -6.11 -32.28
CA PHE A 13 -31.93 -5.77 -31.27
C PHE A 13 -31.98 -6.83 -30.16
N LEU A 14 -31.02 -7.78 -30.16
CA LEU A 14 -30.72 -8.55 -28.96
C LEU A 14 -29.78 -7.72 -28.08
N SER A 15 -30.26 -7.34 -26.89
CA SER A 15 -29.44 -6.83 -25.80
C SER A 15 -28.54 -7.97 -25.29
N LEU A 16 -27.28 -8.03 -25.73
CA LEU A 16 -26.27 -8.86 -25.08
C LEU A 16 -25.85 -8.18 -23.78
N GLY A 17 -26.38 -8.66 -22.66
CA GLY A 17 -25.79 -8.42 -21.35
C GLY A 17 -24.42 -9.09 -21.31
N CYS A 18 -23.37 -8.29 -21.16
CA CYS A 18 -22.03 -8.79 -20.90
C CYS A 18 -22.00 -9.29 -19.44
N ARG A 19 -22.15 -10.60 -19.25
CA ARG A 19 -21.70 -11.29 -18.03
C ARG A 19 -20.53 -12.17 -18.46
N ALA A 20 -19.32 -11.63 -18.36
CA ALA A 20 -18.14 -12.47 -18.32
C ALA A 20 -18.12 -13.13 -16.93
N ALA A 21 -18.65 -14.34 -16.85
CA ALA A 21 -18.37 -15.22 -15.72
C ALA A 21 -16.98 -15.80 -15.94
N THR A 22 -15.95 -15.09 -15.48
CA THR A 22 -14.64 -15.69 -15.26
C THR A 22 -14.79 -16.60 -14.04
N SER A 23 -14.53 -17.90 -14.22
CA SER A 23 -14.38 -18.81 -13.09
C SER A 23 -13.28 -18.27 -12.17
N PRO A 24 -13.48 -18.24 -10.85
CA PRO A 24 -12.44 -17.80 -9.93
C PRO A 24 -11.19 -18.67 -10.15
N PRO A 25 -9.97 -18.08 -10.14
CA PRO A 25 -8.75 -18.87 -10.18
C PRO A 25 -8.76 -19.93 -9.06
N PRO A 26 -8.05 -21.05 -9.23
CA PRO A 26 -7.91 -22.01 -8.14
C PRO A 26 -7.33 -21.30 -6.90
N ALA A 27 -7.82 -21.66 -5.72
CA ALA A 27 -7.19 -21.25 -4.47
C ALA A 27 -5.70 -21.60 -4.52
N PRO A 28 -4.80 -20.77 -3.95
CA PRO A 28 -3.38 -21.09 -3.91
C PRO A 28 -3.25 -22.50 -3.33
N SER A 29 -2.63 -23.39 -4.11
CA SER A 29 -2.43 -24.78 -3.74
C SER A 29 -1.67 -24.83 -2.42
N ALA A 30 -1.98 -25.84 -1.59
CA ALA A 30 -1.26 -26.15 -0.34
C ALA A 30 0.17 -26.67 -0.61
N GLU A 31 0.90 -26.01 -1.50
CA GLU A 31 2.32 -26.15 -1.69
C GLU A 31 3.03 -25.67 -0.41
N PRO A 32 4.10 -26.35 0.03
CA PRO A 32 4.88 -25.91 1.17
C PRO A 32 5.52 -24.54 0.89
N LEU A 33 5.51 -23.65 1.89
CA LEU A 33 6.18 -22.34 1.81
C LEU A 33 7.67 -22.53 1.49
N ALA A 34 8.12 -21.95 0.39
CA ALA A 34 9.47 -22.10 -0.13
C ALA A 34 10.34 -20.91 0.29
N PHE A 35 10.85 -20.95 1.53
CA PHE A 35 11.80 -19.94 2.01
C PHE A 35 13.16 -20.12 1.34
N GLU A 36 13.71 -19.03 0.79
CA GLU A 36 15.06 -18.98 0.24
C GLU A 36 15.93 -18.05 1.10
N ARG A 37 17.05 -18.57 1.61
CA ARG A 37 17.99 -17.76 2.40
C ARG A 37 18.93 -16.96 1.51
N VAL A 38 18.85 -15.64 1.58
CA VAL A 38 19.69 -14.71 0.81
C VAL A 38 20.85 -14.17 1.67
N PHE A 39 20.60 -13.89 2.95
CA PHE A 39 21.60 -13.41 3.90
C PHE A 39 21.55 -14.21 5.21
N PRO A 40 22.60 -14.15 6.06
CA PRO A 40 22.48 -14.58 7.44
C PRO A 40 21.36 -13.79 8.15
N ARG A 41 20.70 -14.43 9.14
CA ARG A 41 19.77 -13.75 10.05
C ARG A 41 20.46 -12.53 10.67
N ASP A 42 19.74 -11.40 10.68
CA ASP A 42 20.24 -10.08 11.10
C ASP A 42 21.56 -9.67 10.40
N GLY A 43 21.79 -10.14 9.17
CA GLY A 43 22.93 -9.74 8.34
C GLY A 43 22.88 -8.28 7.88
N ILE A 44 21.70 -7.65 8.00
CA ILE A 44 21.45 -6.23 7.81
C ILE A 44 21.01 -5.66 9.16
N GLU A 45 21.62 -4.53 9.55
CA GLU A 45 21.28 -3.85 10.79
C GLU A 45 19.91 -3.17 10.68
N VAL A 46 19.01 -3.46 11.63
CA VAL A 46 17.70 -2.80 11.73
C VAL A 46 17.79 -1.51 12.55
N LEU A 47 16.91 -0.55 12.27
CA LEU A 47 16.86 0.72 13.00
C LEU A 47 15.92 0.58 14.21
N ASP A 48 16.48 0.48 15.42
CA ASP A 48 15.71 0.34 16.65
C ASP A 48 15.63 1.67 17.42
N GLN A 49 14.43 2.26 17.51
CA GLN A 49 14.12 3.46 18.31
C GLN A 49 15.11 4.62 18.11
N ILE A 50 15.47 4.88 16.86
CA ILE A 50 16.38 5.96 16.50
C ILE A 50 15.71 7.31 16.78
N PRO A 51 16.33 8.21 17.56
CA PRO A 51 15.81 9.56 17.76
C PRO A 51 15.70 10.29 16.42
N PRO A 52 14.51 10.79 16.05
CA PRO A 52 14.36 11.46 14.78
C PRO A 52 14.92 12.89 14.86
N LEU A 53 15.25 13.43 13.69
CA LEU A 53 15.64 14.83 13.51
C LEU A 53 14.43 15.68 13.17
N SER A 54 14.51 16.98 13.42
CA SER A 54 13.57 17.93 12.78
C SER A 54 13.82 18.02 11.28
N ALA A 55 12.81 18.43 10.51
CA ALA A 55 12.97 18.72 9.08
C ALA A 55 14.16 19.65 8.77
N ALA A 56 14.38 20.66 9.60
CA ALA A 56 15.48 21.62 9.43
C ALA A 56 16.86 20.98 9.63
N GLU A 57 17.00 20.08 10.61
CA GLU A 57 18.25 19.33 10.85
C GLU A 57 18.51 18.29 9.75
N ALA A 58 17.44 17.70 9.19
CA ALA A 58 17.51 16.72 8.11
C ALA A 58 17.75 17.34 6.73
N ALA A 59 17.60 18.67 6.55
CA ALA A 59 17.66 19.33 5.25
C ALA A 59 19.02 19.18 4.52
N SER A 60 20.11 18.92 5.24
CA SER A 60 21.42 18.63 4.63
C SER A 60 21.60 17.17 4.23
N TRP A 61 20.67 16.29 4.62
CA TRP A 61 20.75 14.84 4.47
C TRP A 61 19.77 14.30 3.44
N VAL A 62 18.62 14.95 3.27
CA VAL A 62 17.55 14.56 2.35
C VAL A 62 17.35 15.67 1.34
N ALA A 63 17.70 15.41 0.09
CA ALA A 63 17.49 16.35 -1.00
C ALA A 63 15.99 16.46 -1.33
N PRO A 64 15.54 17.60 -1.89
CA PRO A 64 14.11 17.82 -2.20
C PRO A 64 13.43 16.71 -3.02
N HIS A 65 14.19 16.08 -3.93
CA HIS A 65 13.73 15.05 -4.85
C HIS A 65 13.92 13.61 -4.32
N ASP A 66 14.53 13.45 -3.15
CA ASP A 66 14.70 12.12 -2.56
C ASP A 66 13.33 11.61 -2.12
N LEU A 67 13.06 10.32 -2.35
CA LEU A 67 11.82 9.71 -1.92
C LEU A 67 11.84 9.45 -0.42
N VAL A 68 10.73 9.78 0.22
CA VAL A 68 10.46 9.43 1.61
C VAL A 68 9.20 8.57 1.69
N LEU A 69 9.19 7.62 2.62
CA LEU A 69 7.96 7.02 3.09
C LEU A 69 7.45 7.88 4.25
N GLY A 70 6.38 8.61 4.03
CA GLY A 70 5.75 9.47 5.03
C GLY A 70 4.64 8.74 5.80
N VAL A 71 4.59 8.94 7.10
CA VAL A 71 3.61 8.35 8.02
C VAL A 71 3.02 9.42 8.91
N VAL A 72 1.71 9.40 9.10
CA VAL A 72 0.99 10.27 10.03
C VAL A 72 0.23 9.42 11.03
N VAL A 73 0.45 9.66 12.33
CA VAL A 73 -0.30 9.04 13.42
C VAL A 73 -0.75 10.12 14.38
N GLY A 74 -2.07 10.30 14.49
CA GLY A 74 -2.64 11.42 15.24
C GLY A 74 -2.24 12.76 14.63
N GLU A 75 -1.57 13.60 15.42
CA GLU A 75 -1.06 14.91 14.98
C GLU A 75 0.43 14.87 14.60
N GLU A 76 1.10 13.73 14.77
CA GLU A 76 2.53 13.57 14.48
C GLU A 76 2.75 13.02 13.07
N ALA A 77 3.69 13.63 12.35
CA ALA A 77 4.11 13.22 11.02
C ALA A 77 5.61 12.89 11.03
N ARG A 78 6.00 11.75 10.46
CA ARG A 78 7.41 11.36 10.30
C ARG A 78 7.69 10.85 8.90
N ALA A 79 8.80 11.29 8.33
CA ALA A 79 9.36 10.79 7.09
C ALA A 79 10.50 9.80 7.35
N TYR A 80 10.56 8.77 6.54
CA TYR A 80 11.62 7.77 6.54
C TYR A 80 12.23 7.76 5.13
N PRO A 81 13.46 8.24 4.92
CA PRO A 81 14.08 8.25 3.61
C PRO A 81 14.14 6.85 3.00
N VAL A 82 13.64 6.68 1.78
CA VAL A 82 13.57 5.37 1.13
C VAL A 82 14.97 4.78 0.96
N ASP A 83 15.98 5.59 0.65
CA ASP A 83 17.38 5.15 0.55
C ASP A 83 17.94 4.64 1.88
N LEU A 84 17.49 5.18 3.01
CA LEU A 84 17.86 4.67 4.33
C LEU A 84 17.15 3.34 4.59
N LEU A 85 15.84 3.27 4.33
CA LEU A 85 15.08 2.04 4.48
C LEU A 85 15.56 0.94 3.53
N ALA A 86 16.04 1.24 2.32
CA ALA A 86 16.60 0.25 1.41
C ALA A 86 17.92 -0.36 1.92
N ARG A 87 18.59 0.29 2.88
CA ARG A 87 19.81 -0.23 3.53
C ARG A 87 19.55 -1.03 4.79
N HIS A 88 18.52 -0.66 5.54
CA HIS A 88 18.22 -1.23 6.86
C HIS A 88 16.99 -2.14 6.86
N GLU A 89 16.13 -2.00 5.85
CA GLU A 89 14.87 -2.70 5.53
C GLU A 89 13.77 -2.65 6.61
N VAL A 90 14.13 -2.39 7.86
CA VAL A 90 13.25 -2.36 9.04
C VAL A 90 13.65 -1.21 9.95
N ALA A 91 12.65 -0.44 10.38
CA ALA A 91 12.73 0.47 11.51
C ALA A 91 11.63 0.16 12.52
N ASN A 92 12.01 -0.23 13.74
CA ASN A 92 11.10 -0.35 14.87
C ASN A 92 11.00 1.01 15.58
N ASP A 93 9.88 1.70 15.40
CA ASP A 93 9.72 3.09 15.85
C ASP A 93 8.50 3.25 16.77
N THR A 94 8.33 4.45 17.31
CA THR A 94 7.14 4.93 18.02
C THR A 94 6.79 6.32 17.53
N LEU A 95 5.56 6.49 17.03
CA LEU A 95 5.06 7.73 16.45
C LEU A 95 3.66 8.02 17.01
N GLY A 96 3.41 9.22 17.53
CA GLY A 96 2.11 9.54 18.14
C GLY A 96 1.76 8.64 19.34
N GLY A 97 2.76 8.04 19.99
CA GLY A 97 2.59 7.04 21.06
C GLY A 97 2.28 5.61 20.58
N GLU A 98 2.13 5.37 19.28
CA GLU A 98 1.88 4.04 18.72
C GLU A 98 3.20 3.35 18.33
N PRO A 99 3.46 2.10 18.78
CA PRO A 99 4.61 1.35 18.33
C PRO A 99 4.37 0.85 16.90
N ILE A 100 5.19 1.30 15.95
CA ILE A 100 5.08 0.95 14.54
C ILE A 100 6.34 0.26 14.04
N VAL A 101 6.19 -0.60 13.04
CA VAL A 101 7.29 -1.12 12.22
C VAL A 101 7.16 -0.49 10.85
N VAL A 102 8.22 0.13 10.39
CA VAL A 102 8.34 0.70 9.04
C VAL A 102 9.29 -0.20 8.27
N THR A 103 8.85 -0.70 7.13
CA THR A 103 9.64 -1.63 6.32
C THR A 103 9.70 -1.18 4.88
N PHE A 104 10.79 -1.52 4.21
CA PHE A 104 10.93 -1.34 2.76
C PHE A 104 11.61 -2.55 2.15
N CYS A 105 10.94 -3.16 1.17
CA CYS A 105 11.49 -4.26 0.40
C CYS A 105 12.09 -3.72 -0.90
N PRO A 106 13.43 -3.73 -1.08
CA PRO A 106 14.06 -3.20 -2.28
C PRO A 106 13.76 -4.04 -3.53
N LEU A 107 13.52 -5.35 -3.38
CA LEU A 107 13.08 -6.23 -4.47
C LEU A 107 11.66 -5.89 -4.95
N CYS A 108 10.80 -5.56 -3.99
CA CYS A 108 9.38 -5.30 -4.22
C CYS A 108 9.10 -3.83 -4.58
N ASN A 109 10.08 -2.95 -4.34
CA ASN A 109 9.93 -1.48 -4.31
C ASN A 109 8.69 -1.06 -3.51
N SER A 110 8.52 -1.63 -2.31
CA SER A 110 7.30 -1.51 -1.52
C SER A 110 7.62 -1.17 -0.07
N GLY A 111 7.08 -0.04 0.38
CA GLY A 111 7.06 0.38 1.77
C GLY A 111 5.78 -0.09 2.47
N ILE A 112 5.92 -0.75 3.63
CA ILE A 112 4.79 -1.16 4.46
C ILE A 112 5.02 -0.72 5.90
N VAL A 113 3.99 -0.10 6.46
CA VAL A 113 3.96 0.33 7.86
C VAL A 113 2.84 -0.37 8.58
N ALA A 114 3.12 -0.89 9.77
CA ALA A 114 2.12 -1.56 10.59
C ALA A 114 2.35 -1.31 12.07
N SER A 115 1.29 -1.42 12.86
CA SER A 115 1.36 -1.47 14.31
C SER A 115 2.12 -2.72 14.74
N ARG A 116 3.03 -2.57 15.71
CA ARG A 116 3.73 -3.68 16.35
C ARG A 116 2.93 -4.26 17.51
N LEU A 117 1.78 -3.67 17.85
CA LEU A 117 0.90 -4.18 18.88
C LEU A 117 0.02 -5.30 18.31
N VAL A 118 0.15 -6.49 18.88
CA VAL A 118 -0.67 -7.66 18.52
C VAL A 118 -1.39 -8.19 19.75
N GLU A 119 -2.60 -8.72 19.56
CA GLU A 119 -3.31 -9.46 20.60
C GLU A 119 -2.80 -10.91 20.63
N THR A 120 -2.46 -11.41 21.82
CA THR A 120 -2.03 -12.79 22.04
C THR A 120 -2.90 -13.44 23.11
N ASP A 121 -2.76 -14.75 23.32
CA ASP A 121 -3.46 -15.46 24.40
C ASP A 121 -3.10 -14.91 25.80
N ASP A 122 -1.91 -14.32 25.95
CA ASP A 122 -1.44 -13.70 27.20
C ASP A 122 -1.76 -12.20 27.30
N GLY A 123 -2.48 -11.65 26.31
CA GLY A 123 -2.85 -10.23 26.20
C GLY A 123 -2.08 -9.47 25.11
N PRO A 124 -2.21 -8.13 25.06
CA PRO A 124 -1.56 -7.32 24.05
C PRO A 124 -0.04 -7.33 24.25
N GLN A 125 0.70 -7.60 23.17
CA GLN A 125 2.16 -7.65 23.15
C GLN A 125 2.68 -6.70 22.07
N THR A 126 3.68 -5.89 22.41
CA THR A 126 4.44 -5.11 21.43
C THR A 126 5.59 -5.96 20.90
N LEU A 127 5.59 -6.23 19.60
CA LEU A 127 6.63 -6.99 18.91
C LEU A 127 7.81 -6.10 18.53
N SER A 128 8.98 -6.71 18.36
CA SER A 128 10.18 -6.08 17.80
C SER A 128 10.65 -6.90 16.63
N PHE A 129 10.79 -6.29 15.46
CA PHE A 129 11.10 -7.02 14.23
C PHE A 129 12.60 -7.01 13.90
N GLY A 130 13.11 -8.15 13.47
CA GLY A 130 14.42 -8.30 12.83
C GLY A 130 14.28 -8.91 11.44
N LEU A 131 15.40 -9.08 10.74
CA LEU A 131 15.45 -9.67 9.41
C LEU A 131 15.85 -11.14 9.50
N SER A 132 15.00 -12.03 8.97
CA SER A 132 15.28 -13.47 9.02
C SER A 132 16.46 -13.87 8.12
N GLY A 133 16.74 -13.05 7.11
CA GLY A 133 17.66 -13.35 6.02
C GLY A 133 17.02 -14.17 4.89
N ASP A 134 15.75 -14.54 5.03
CA ASP A 134 14.98 -15.31 4.07
C ASP A 134 14.06 -14.41 3.21
N VAL A 135 13.79 -14.86 1.99
CA VAL A 135 12.73 -14.35 1.12
C VAL A 135 11.65 -15.43 0.92
N LEU A 136 10.41 -14.99 0.74
CA LEU A 136 9.27 -15.84 0.39
C LEU A 136 8.44 -15.12 -0.65
N ASP A 137 8.27 -15.73 -1.83
CA ASP A 137 7.57 -15.14 -2.98
C ASP A 137 8.06 -13.71 -3.27
N GLU A 138 9.39 -13.58 -3.38
CA GLU A 138 10.15 -12.33 -3.62
C GLU A 138 10.01 -11.23 -2.54
N ALA A 139 9.24 -11.48 -1.48
CA ALA A 139 9.14 -10.59 -0.35
C ALA A 139 10.16 -10.93 0.74
N LEU A 140 10.80 -9.91 1.31
CA LEU A 140 11.61 -10.09 2.51
C LEU A 140 10.77 -10.66 3.65
N VAL A 141 11.37 -11.52 4.45
CA VAL A 141 10.73 -12.15 5.60
C VAL A 141 11.32 -11.59 6.89
N LEU A 142 10.47 -10.90 7.66
CA LEU A 142 10.78 -10.45 9.01
C LEU A 142 10.66 -11.63 9.97
N TYR A 143 11.29 -11.50 11.14
CA TYR A 143 10.92 -12.28 12.32
C TYR A 143 10.62 -11.35 13.49
N ASP A 144 9.71 -11.73 14.38
CA ASP A 144 9.56 -11.03 15.67
C ASP A 144 10.46 -11.68 16.73
N ARG A 145 11.12 -10.84 17.55
CA ARG A 145 12.08 -11.29 18.56
C ARG A 145 11.43 -12.01 19.73
N GLU A 146 10.14 -11.79 19.95
CA GLU A 146 9.40 -12.29 21.11
C GLU A 146 8.94 -13.74 20.94
N THR A 147 8.54 -14.14 19.73
CA THR A 147 7.98 -15.47 19.46
C THR A 147 8.72 -16.22 18.35
N GLU A 148 9.64 -15.56 17.65
CA GLU A 148 10.33 -16.08 16.46
C GLU A 148 9.39 -16.49 15.32
N SER A 149 8.20 -15.86 15.24
CA SER A 149 7.30 -16.06 14.11
C SER A 149 7.86 -15.35 12.87
N LEU A 150 7.55 -15.88 11.68
CA LEU A 150 8.05 -15.36 10.41
C LEU A 150 6.94 -14.61 9.67
N TRP A 151 7.26 -13.42 9.18
CA TRP A 151 6.31 -12.45 8.62
C TRP A 151 6.80 -11.94 7.27
N PRO A 152 6.30 -12.46 6.14
CA PRO A 152 6.53 -11.87 4.83
C PRO A 152 6.01 -10.42 4.83
N GLN A 153 6.90 -9.48 4.50
CA GLN A 153 6.63 -8.05 4.60
C GLN A 153 5.38 -7.66 3.81
N SER A 154 5.33 -8.09 2.55
CA SER A 154 4.25 -7.80 1.60
C SER A 154 2.87 -8.18 2.09
N ARG A 155 2.78 -9.16 3.01
CA ARG A 155 1.54 -9.69 3.57
C ARG A 155 1.21 -9.08 4.94
N ALA A 156 2.21 -8.68 5.69
CA ALA A 156 2.07 -8.25 7.08
C ALA A 156 1.28 -9.28 7.94
N GLN A 157 1.47 -10.57 7.66
CA GLN A 157 0.83 -11.68 8.36
C GLN A 157 1.87 -12.74 8.69
N ALA A 158 1.86 -13.28 9.91
CA ALA A 158 2.72 -14.38 10.28
C ALA A 158 2.31 -15.64 9.50
N VAL A 159 3.27 -16.29 8.87
CA VAL A 159 3.04 -17.53 8.10
C VAL A 159 3.62 -18.76 8.81
N SER A 160 4.51 -18.56 9.77
CA SER A 160 5.14 -19.62 10.56
C SER A 160 5.38 -19.15 11.99
N GLY A 161 5.56 -20.10 12.91
CA GLY A 161 5.80 -19.84 14.34
C GLY A 161 4.53 -19.67 15.17
N PRO A 162 4.67 -19.34 16.46
CA PRO A 162 3.55 -19.27 17.41
C PRO A 162 2.43 -18.30 17.03
N LEU A 163 2.75 -17.20 16.33
CA LEU A 163 1.77 -16.21 15.90
C LEU A 163 1.20 -16.47 14.50
N SER A 164 1.49 -17.61 13.87
CA SER A 164 1.01 -17.94 12.52
C SER A 164 -0.49 -17.68 12.34
N GLY A 165 -0.85 -16.98 11.26
CA GLY A 165 -2.20 -16.50 10.97
C GLY A 165 -2.51 -15.09 11.49
N THR A 166 -1.72 -14.55 12.43
CA THR A 166 -1.89 -13.18 12.95
C THR A 166 -1.55 -12.16 11.89
N VAL A 167 -2.41 -11.17 11.68
CA VAL A 167 -2.22 -10.06 10.73
C VAL A 167 -1.90 -8.79 11.51
N LEU A 168 -0.87 -8.06 11.11
CA LEU A 168 -0.55 -6.76 11.67
C LEU A 168 -1.54 -5.70 11.16
N SER A 169 -1.94 -4.80 12.06
CA SER A 169 -2.77 -3.66 11.69
C SER A 169 -1.93 -2.66 10.89
N LEU A 170 -2.21 -2.52 9.60
CA LEU A 170 -1.48 -1.58 8.75
C LEU A 170 -1.75 -0.13 9.15
N VAL A 171 -0.71 0.69 9.07
CA VAL A 171 -0.77 2.14 9.21
C VAL A 171 -0.63 2.75 7.82
N ALA A 172 -1.45 3.76 7.51
CA ALA A 172 -1.38 4.41 6.22
C ALA A 172 -0.03 5.13 6.06
N SER A 173 0.59 4.94 4.90
CA SER A 173 1.86 5.57 4.53
C SER A 173 1.86 5.96 3.07
N GLN A 174 2.66 6.96 2.71
CA GLN A 174 2.75 7.49 1.36
C GLN A 174 4.21 7.58 0.94
N GLN A 175 4.53 7.12 -0.27
CA GLN A 175 5.86 7.29 -0.85
C GLN A 175 5.81 8.46 -1.83
N MET A 176 6.59 9.50 -1.57
CA MET A 176 6.59 10.75 -2.36
C MET A 176 7.93 11.49 -2.23
N PRO A 177 8.23 12.48 -3.10
CA PRO A 177 9.38 13.35 -2.94
C PRO A 177 9.35 14.11 -1.60
N TRP A 178 10.51 14.28 -0.99
CA TRP A 178 10.68 14.98 0.29
C TRP A 178 10.10 16.40 0.27
N SER A 179 10.26 17.14 -0.83
CA SER A 179 9.71 18.50 -0.94
C SER A 179 8.19 18.55 -0.85
N GLU A 180 7.51 17.54 -1.37
CA GLU A 180 6.05 17.47 -1.39
C GLU A 180 5.51 17.06 -0.03
N TRP A 181 6.18 16.10 0.60
CA TRP A 181 5.91 15.75 1.99
C TRP A 181 6.03 16.97 2.90
N LEU A 182 7.11 17.75 2.77
CA LEU A 182 7.32 18.96 3.58
C LEU A 182 6.34 20.08 3.29
N ALA A 183 5.89 20.22 2.04
CA ALA A 183 4.86 21.21 1.70
C ALA A 183 3.56 20.93 2.48
N THR A 184 3.28 19.65 2.75
CA THR A 184 2.09 19.20 3.48
C THR A 184 2.30 19.14 5.00
N TYR A 185 3.46 18.66 5.43
CA TYR A 185 3.83 18.42 6.83
C TYR A 185 5.14 19.14 7.19
N PRO A 186 5.16 20.47 7.26
CA PRO A 186 6.39 21.25 7.47
C PRO A 186 7.04 21.00 8.84
N ASP A 187 6.24 20.63 9.85
CA ASP A 187 6.70 20.32 11.21
C ASP A 187 7.06 18.83 11.38
N SER A 188 7.11 18.06 10.28
CA SER A 188 7.43 16.64 10.32
C SER A 188 8.85 16.40 10.83
N THR A 189 9.01 15.26 11.53
CA THR A 189 10.33 14.74 11.89
C THR A 189 10.85 13.78 10.82
N VAL A 190 12.14 13.53 10.79
CA VAL A 190 12.77 12.61 9.83
C VAL A 190 13.62 11.59 10.58
N LEU A 191 13.44 10.30 10.32
CA LEU A 191 14.27 9.27 10.93
C LEU A 191 15.60 9.17 10.17
N ILE A 192 16.68 9.69 10.77
CA ILE A 192 18.05 9.60 10.25
C ILE A 192 18.97 9.27 11.44
N PRO A 193 19.71 8.15 11.41
CA PRO A 193 20.64 7.82 12.48
C PRO A 193 21.79 8.85 12.54
N PRO A 194 22.28 9.20 13.75
CA PRO A 194 23.29 10.26 13.93
C PRO A 194 24.62 10.03 13.18
N ASP A 195 24.93 8.79 12.85
CA ASP A 195 26.15 8.32 12.22
C ASP A 195 25.95 7.83 10.78
N ALA A 196 24.81 8.16 10.16
CA ALA A 196 24.49 7.77 8.79
C ALA A 196 25.65 8.11 7.83
N THR A 197 26.38 7.12 7.33
CA THR A 197 27.30 7.30 6.20
C THR A 197 26.56 7.02 4.90
N ILE A 198 26.20 8.07 4.16
CA ILE A 198 25.59 7.94 2.82
C ILE A 198 26.71 7.84 1.77
N HIS A 199 27.40 6.71 1.79
CA HIS A 199 28.09 6.21 0.61
C HIS A 199 27.47 4.84 0.28
N PRO A 200 27.09 4.57 -0.97
CA PRO A 200 26.44 3.32 -1.29
C PRO A 200 27.44 2.17 -1.05
N PRO A 201 27.16 1.20 -0.18
CA PRO A 201 27.65 -0.14 -0.45
C PRO A 201 27.00 -0.59 -1.76
N THR A 202 27.80 -1.11 -2.68
CA THR A 202 27.29 -1.79 -3.88
C THR A 202 26.68 -3.12 -3.43
N PHE A 203 25.41 -3.10 -3.02
CA PHE A 203 24.65 -4.34 -2.88
C PHE A 203 24.09 -4.70 -4.26
N ALA A 204 24.67 -5.74 -4.86
CA ALA A 204 24.00 -6.47 -5.93
C ALA A 204 23.02 -7.43 -5.25
N LEU A 205 21.72 -7.15 -5.32
CA LEU A 205 20.72 -8.15 -5.00
C LEU A 205 20.87 -9.27 -6.05
N PRO A 206 20.96 -10.55 -5.64
CA PRO A 206 20.87 -11.64 -6.61
C PRO A 206 19.51 -11.55 -7.32
N GLU A 207 19.47 -11.85 -8.63
CA GLU A 207 18.21 -12.10 -9.31
C GLU A 207 17.55 -13.31 -8.64
N VAL A 208 16.54 -13.05 -7.80
CA VAL A 208 15.66 -14.09 -7.27
C VAL A 208 14.60 -14.34 -8.33
N GLY A 209 14.44 -15.59 -8.77
CA GLY A 209 13.58 -15.93 -9.89
C GLY A 209 12.11 -16.04 -9.49
N ALA A 210 11.24 -15.33 -10.21
CA ALA A 210 9.79 -15.45 -10.09
C ALA A 210 9.31 -16.89 -10.32
N THR A 211 8.42 -17.38 -9.45
CA THR A 211 7.94 -18.77 -9.47
C THR A 211 6.71 -19.00 -10.37
N ALA A 212 6.03 -17.94 -10.82
CA ALA A 212 4.94 -18.00 -11.80
C ALA A 212 4.73 -16.65 -12.54
N GLU A 213 4.30 -16.67 -13.81
CA GLU A 213 3.84 -15.47 -14.52
C GLU A 213 2.36 -15.18 -14.20
N PRO A 214 1.96 -13.90 -14.03
CA PRO A 214 0.58 -13.57 -13.72
C PRO A 214 -0.26 -13.74 -15.00
N PRO A 215 -1.57 -14.01 -14.90
CA PRO A 215 -2.41 -13.90 -16.08
C PRO A 215 -2.32 -12.47 -16.63
N PHE A 216 -2.19 -12.35 -17.94
CA PHE A 216 -2.22 -11.06 -18.63
C PHE A 216 -3.45 -10.26 -18.20
N SER A 217 -3.25 -9.13 -17.51
CA SER A 217 -4.31 -8.17 -17.19
C SER A 217 -4.11 -6.94 -18.07
N PRO A 218 -4.98 -6.63 -19.05
CA PRO A 218 -4.76 -5.53 -20.00
C PRO A 218 -4.47 -4.16 -19.35
N THR A 219 -4.84 -3.99 -18.08
CA THR A 219 -4.68 -2.76 -17.28
C THR A 219 -3.66 -2.89 -16.14
N ALA A 220 -3.31 -4.10 -15.69
CA ALA A 220 -2.38 -4.32 -14.58
C ALA A 220 -1.14 -5.09 -15.06
N HIS A 221 -0.12 -4.36 -15.50
CA HIS A 221 1.20 -4.89 -15.90
C HIS A 221 2.38 -4.24 -15.19
N GLY A 222 2.11 -3.24 -14.36
CA GLY A 222 3.12 -2.44 -13.66
C GLY A 222 2.85 -2.40 -12.16
N TYR A 223 2.84 -1.20 -11.59
CA TYR A 223 2.54 -1.01 -10.17
C TYR A 223 1.05 -0.83 -9.93
N VAL A 224 0.59 -1.37 -8.79
CA VAL A 224 -0.77 -1.18 -8.28
C VAL A 224 -0.69 -0.64 -6.86
N ILE A 225 -1.74 0.05 -6.44
CA ILE A 225 -2.03 0.24 -5.03
C ILE A 225 -3.16 -0.71 -4.66
N GLY A 226 -2.88 -1.65 -3.77
CA GLY A 226 -3.84 -2.65 -3.35
C GLY A 226 -4.39 -2.40 -1.94
N VAL A 227 -5.67 -2.72 -1.76
CA VAL A 227 -6.35 -2.74 -0.44
C VAL A 227 -6.90 -4.14 -0.21
N ALA A 228 -6.58 -4.72 0.94
CA ALA A 228 -7.05 -6.05 1.32
C ALA A 228 -7.59 -6.07 2.75
N ASN A 229 -8.67 -6.81 2.96
CA ASN A 229 -9.24 -7.09 4.26
C ASN A 229 -8.77 -8.46 4.77
N ASN A 230 -8.83 -8.65 6.09
CA ASN A 230 -8.45 -9.92 6.74
C ASN A 230 -9.34 -11.12 6.35
N ASN A 231 -10.52 -10.87 5.78
CA ASN A 231 -11.41 -11.91 5.26
C ASN A 231 -11.04 -12.39 3.84
N GLY A 232 -9.95 -11.87 3.27
CA GLY A 232 -9.44 -12.24 1.94
C GLY A 232 -10.05 -11.47 0.78
N THR A 233 -11.00 -10.56 1.01
CA THR A 233 -11.46 -9.62 -0.02
C THR A 233 -10.37 -8.60 -0.29
N ALA A 234 -10.10 -8.33 -1.57
CA ALA A 234 -9.05 -7.44 -1.99
C ALA A 234 -9.41 -6.73 -3.30
N ILE A 235 -8.94 -5.50 -3.47
CA ILE A 235 -9.04 -4.72 -4.70
C ILE A 235 -7.68 -4.09 -5.03
N ALA A 236 -7.31 -4.09 -6.30
CA ALA A 236 -6.12 -3.44 -6.83
C ALA A 236 -6.49 -2.28 -7.75
N PHE A 237 -5.78 -1.18 -7.59
CA PHE A 237 -5.91 0.02 -8.42
C PHE A 237 -4.61 0.21 -9.21
N PRO A 238 -4.58 -0.04 -10.53
CA PRO A 238 -3.41 0.24 -11.34
C PRO A 238 -3.06 1.73 -11.31
N LEU A 239 -1.77 2.07 -11.18
CA LEU A 239 -1.34 3.47 -11.07
C LEU A 239 -1.76 4.33 -12.25
N GLU A 240 -1.65 3.79 -13.48
CA GLU A 240 -2.06 4.49 -14.70
C GLU A 240 -3.55 4.85 -14.64
N THR A 241 -4.35 3.92 -14.14
CA THR A 241 -5.79 4.08 -14.01
C THR A 241 -6.16 5.09 -12.93
N ILE A 242 -5.44 5.13 -11.81
CA ILE A 242 -5.57 6.18 -10.79
C ILE A 242 -5.25 7.55 -11.40
N ALA A 243 -4.12 7.67 -12.10
CA ALA A 243 -3.67 8.92 -12.70
C ALA A 243 -4.67 9.47 -13.73
N GLU A 244 -5.24 8.60 -14.57
CA GLU A 244 -6.24 8.96 -15.57
C GLU A 244 -7.59 9.37 -14.98
N ALA A 245 -8.02 8.69 -13.91
CA ALA A 245 -9.31 8.97 -13.26
C ALA A 245 -9.24 10.21 -12.37
N ARG A 246 -8.07 10.51 -11.78
CA ARG A 246 -7.79 11.52 -10.74
C ARG A 246 -8.52 11.29 -9.42
N LEU A 247 -9.76 10.81 -9.47
CA LEU A 247 -10.53 10.33 -8.32
C LEU A 247 -11.28 9.05 -8.71
N ILE A 248 -11.14 8.01 -7.89
CA ILE A 248 -11.91 6.77 -7.98
C ILE A 248 -12.80 6.65 -6.74
N ASN A 249 -14.11 6.50 -6.96
CA ASN A 249 -15.06 6.05 -5.95
C ASN A 249 -15.19 4.52 -6.08
N ALA A 250 -14.75 3.78 -5.06
CA ALA A 250 -14.76 2.32 -5.06
C ALA A 250 -15.45 1.75 -3.83
N ARG A 251 -15.69 0.43 -3.84
CA ARG A 251 -16.19 -0.29 -2.67
C ARG A 251 -15.44 -1.60 -2.51
N LEU A 252 -15.05 -1.90 -1.27
CA LEU A 252 -14.51 -3.20 -0.89
C LEU A 252 -15.28 -3.72 0.32
N ASP A 253 -15.98 -4.84 0.15
CA ASP A 253 -16.77 -5.49 1.21
C ASP A 253 -17.71 -4.52 1.95
N GLY A 254 -18.44 -3.70 1.18
CA GLY A 254 -19.35 -2.67 1.69
C GLY A 254 -18.69 -1.40 2.22
N THR A 255 -17.37 -1.39 2.45
CA THR A 255 -16.61 -0.17 2.77
C THR A 255 -16.46 0.68 1.52
N ALA A 256 -16.95 1.92 1.56
CA ALA A 256 -16.73 2.88 0.48
C ALA A 256 -15.32 3.49 0.58
N LEU A 257 -14.63 3.58 -0.55
CA LEU A 257 -13.26 4.03 -0.68
C LEU A 257 -13.18 5.20 -1.66
N LEU A 258 -12.28 6.14 -1.38
CA LEU A 258 -11.81 7.14 -2.33
C LEU A 258 -10.34 6.87 -2.60
N VAL A 259 -9.95 6.82 -3.88
CA VAL A 259 -8.55 6.81 -4.30
C VAL A 259 -8.29 8.10 -5.08
N VAL A 260 -7.45 8.97 -4.53
CA VAL A 260 -7.16 10.30 -5.07
C VAL A 260 -5.75 10.27 -5.64
N ALA A 261 -5.58 10.62 -6.91
CA ALA A 261 -4.27 10.70 -7.52
C ALA A 261 -3.48 11.91 -7.00
N GLY A 262 -2.19 11.71 -6.74
CA GLY A 262 -1.21 12.80 -6.62
C GLY A 262 -0.86 13.43 -7.95
N ASP A 263 -0.04 14.47 -7.90
CA ASP A 263 0.40 15.18 -9.09
C ASP A 263 1.54 14.44 -9.79
N ASP A 264 2.33 13.67 -9.04
CA ASP A 264 3.40 12.82 -9.55
C ASP A 264 3.01 11.34 -9.66
N ILE A 265 3.78 10.61 -10.48
CA ILE A 265 3.51 9.20 -10.80
C ILE A 265 3.78 8.33 -9.56
N GLY A 266 2.78 7.54 -9.15
CA GLY A 266 2.90 6.63 -8.01
C GLY A 266 2.33 7.16 -6.71
N GLU A 267 1.83 8.40 -6.72
CA GLU A 267 1.21 9.01 -5.57
C GLU A 267 -0.30 8.82 -5.61
N ALA A 268 -0.84 8.25 -4.53
CA ALA A 268 -2.27 8.27 -4.30
C ALA A 268 -2.60 8.26 -2.82
N TRP A 269 -3.72 8.91 -2.49
CA TRP A 269 -4.29 8.89 -1.15
C TRP A 269 -5.55 8.04 -1.11
N LEU A 270 -5.62 7.18 -0.10
CA LEU A 270 -6.75 6.27 0.09
C LEU A 270 -7.52 6.68 1.33
N TRP A 271 -8.81 6.91 1.16
CA TRP A 271 -9.70 7.37 2.22
C TRP A 271 -10.93 6.49 2.32
N ARG A 272 -11.49 6.36 3.53
CA ARG A 272 -12.87 5.89 3.67
C ARG A 272 -13.80 7.02 3.23
N SER A 273 -14.68 6.72 2.28
CA SER A 273 -15.71 7.69 1.87
C SER A 273 -16.80 7.77 2.94
N PRO A 274 -17.16 8.97 3.43
CA PRO A 274 -18.27 9.17 4.35
C PRO A 274 -19.64 9.13 3.64
N ALA A 275 -19.66 9.12 2.32
CA ALA A 275 -20.89 9.23 1.55
C ALA A 275 -21.72 7.93 1.62
N GLN A 276 -23.02 8.10 1.92
CA GLN A 276 -23.96 6.98 2.07
C GLN A 276 -24.69 6.61 0.78
N GLY A 277 -24.43 7.30 -0.34
CA GLY A 277 -25.11 7.01 -1.61
C GLY A 277 -24.55 7.80 -2.80
N ASP A 278 -24.36 9.11 -2.64
CA ASP A 278 -23.81 9.95 -3.70
C ASP A 278 -22.29 9.77 -3.81
N GLU A 279 -21.76 9.87 -5.04
CA GLU A 279 -20.32 9.85 -5.26
C GLU A 279 -19.69 11.18 -4.85
N ILE A 280 -18.49 11.09 -4.29
CA ILE A 280 -17.66 12.26 -4.04
C ILE A 280 -17.09 12.73 -5.39
N ALA A 281 -17.13 14.03 -5.63
CA ALA A 281 -16.53 14.65 -6.81
C ALA A 281 -15.16 15.25 -6.47
N LEU A 282 -14.26 15.32 -7.44
CA LEU A 282 -13.03 16.10 -7.37
C LEU A 282 -13.23 17.37 -8.21
N ASP A 283 -12.93 18.54 -7.66
CA ASP A 283 -12.98 19.81 -8.39
C ASP A 283 -11.62 20.21 -8.99
N ASP A 284 -11.61 21.30 -9.75
CA ASP A 284 -10.42 21.82 -10.42
C ASP A 284 -9.35 22.35 -9.45
N ASP A 285 -9.71 22.61 -8.19
CA ASP A 285 -8.80 23.04 -7.11
C ASP A 285 -8.21 21.84 -6.34
N GLY A 286 -8.53 20.60 -6.74
CA GLY A 286 -8.07 19.38 -6.08
C GLY A 286 -8.85 19.04 -4.80
N LEU A 287 -10.01 19.67 -4.58
CA LEU A 287 -10.85 19.43 -3.42
C LEU A 287 -11.88 18.34 -3.70
N LEU A 288 -11.98 17.41 -2.76
CA LEU A 288 -13.05 16.43 -2.71
C LEU A 288 -14.32 17.10 -2.22
N ARG A 289 -15.44 16.92 -2.92
CA ARG A 289 -16.73 17.55 -2.60
C ARG A 289 -17.84 16.53 -2.47
N ASP A 290 -18.56 16.62 -1.36
CA ASP A 290 -19.82 15.95 -1.15
C ASP A 290 -20.96 16.93 -1.41
N SER A 291 -21.66 16.75 -2.53
CA SER A 291 -22.79 17.62 -2.89
C SER A 291 -24.01 17.46 -1.97
N ALA A 292 -24.16 16.32 -1.30
CA ALA A 292 -25.29 16.05 -0.42
C ALA A 292 -25.16 16.80 0.91
N THR A 293 -23.94 16.93 1.43
CA THR A 293 -23.68 17.60 2.71
C THR A 293 -23.08 19.01 2.56
N GLY A 294 -22.55 19.33 1.38
CA GLY A 294 -21.79 20.56 1.14
C GLY A 294 -20.39 20.53 1.78
N THR A 295 -19.94 19.39 2.30
CA THR A 295 -18.62 19.24 2.87
C THR A 295 -17.57 19.17 1.76
N ALA A 296 -16.42 19.78 2.00
CA ALA A 296 -15.26 19.64 1.13
C ALA A 296 -14.01 19.27 1.94
N TRP A 297 -13.17 18.42 1.35
CA TRP A 297 -11.91 17.98 1.92
C TRP A 297 -10.75 18.24 0.96
N ASP A 298 -9.59 18.50 1.55
CA ASP A 298 -8.33 18.45 0.82
C ASP A 298 -8.01 16.98 0.47
N GLY A 299 -7.73 16.70 -0.81
CA GLY A 299 -7.55 15.33 -1.31
C GLY A 299 -6.31 14.62 -0.79
N ALA A 300 -5.26 15.37 -0.43
CA ALA A 300 -3.98 14.84 0.02
C ALA A 300 -3.90 14.62 1.54
N THR A 301 -4.61 15.45 2.31
CA THR A 301 -4.60 15.40 3.78
C THR A 301 -5.88 14.84 4.37
N GLY A 302 -6.97 14.78 3.60
CA GLY A 302 -8.29 14.39 4.08
C GLY A 302 -8.91 15.38 5.07
N ARG A 303 -8.29 16.55 5.26
CA ARG A 303 -8.77 17.59 6.19
C ARG A 303 -9.99 18.30 5.62
N VAL A 304 -10.93 18.64 6.49
CA VAL A 304 -12.10 19.44 6.12
C VAL A 304 -11.66 20.86 5.82
N VAL A 305 -11.97 21.35 4.62
CA VAL A 305 -11.70 22.73 4.20
C VAL A 305 -12.97 23.58 4.13
N ALA A 306 -14.14 22.95 4.04
CA ALA A 306 -15.45 23.60 4.12
C ALA A 306 -16.54 22.63 4.61
N GLY A 307 -17.58 23.18 5.25
CA GLY A 307 -18.69 22.41 5.81
C GLY A 307 -18.46 21.97 7.26
N GLU A 308 -19.37 21.13 7.77
CA GLU A 308 -19.38 20.67 9.18
C GLU A 308 -19.02 19.18 9.33
N GLY A 309 -18.42 18.58 8.30
CA GLY A 309 -18.00 17.18 8.32
C GLY A 309 -16.80 16.91 9.24
N GLN A 310 -16.42 15.63 9.32
CA GLN A 310 -15.17 15.20 9.97
C GLN A 310 -14.08 14.98 8.93
N ALA A 311 -12.82 14.99 9.36
CA ALA A 311 -11.70 14.61 8.51
C ALA A 311 -11.85 13.16 8.01
N LEU A 312 -11.37 12.91 6.80
CA LEU A 312 -11.41 11.57 6.20
C LEU A 312 -10.49 10.63 6.99
N GLN A 313 -10.95 9.39 7.17
CA GLN A 313 -10.13 8.34 7.74
C GLN A 313 -9.27 7.72 6.65
N SER A 314 -7.95 7.72 6.84
CA SER A 314 -7.01 7.09 5.91
C SER A 314 -7.21 5.58 5.87
N VAL A 315 -7.00 5.00 4.69
CA VAL A 315 -6.94 3.56 4.45
C VAL A 315 -5.51 3.22 4.08
N ALA A 316 -4.95 2.20 4.72
CA ALA A 316 -3.63 1.71 4.36
C ALA A 316 -3.69 0.94 3.04
N GLY A 317 -3.20 1.56 1.97
CA GLY A 317 -2.92 0.91 0.70
C GLY A 317 -1.50 0.34 0.68
N ARG A 318 -1.25 -0.62 -0.19
CA ARG A 318 0.09 -1.17 -0.43
C ARG A 318 0.49 -0.89 -1.88
N LEU A 319 1.49 -0.04 -2.07
CA LEU A 319 2.12 0.15 -3.37
C LEU A 319 3.06 -1.03 -3.63
N MET A 320 2.83 -1.78 -4.71
CA MET A 320 3.72 -2.87 -5.11
C MET A 320 3.56 -3.21 -6.59
N HIS A 321 4.52 -3.95 -7.14
CA HIS A 321 4.40 -4.51 -8.48
C HIS A 321 3.22 -5.49 -8.55
N TRP A 322 2.52 -5.52 -9.69
CA TRP A 322 1.33 -6.35 -9.89
C TRP A 322 1.58 -7.82 -9.60
N GLN A 323 2.74 -8.36 -10.00
CA GLN A 323 3.12 -9.74 -9.70
C GLN A 323 3.06 -10.04 -8.20
N ALA A 324 3.77 -9.22 -7.41
CA ALA A 324 3.83 -9.39 -5.96
C ALA A 324 2.45 -9.27 -5.31
N TRP A 325 1.58 -8.38 -5.82
CA TRP A 325 0.19 -8.31 -5.34
C TRP A 325 -0.60 -9.58 -5.68
N TRP A 326 -0.49 -10.05 -6.92
CA TRP A 326 -1.21 -11.20 -7.44
C TRP A 326 -0.85 -12.49 -6.72
N ASP A 327 0.42 -12.71 -6.37
CA ASP A 327 0.87 -13.90 -5.65
C ASP A 327 0.15 -14.08 -4.31
N TRP A 328 -0.22 -12.97 -3.67
CA TRP A 328 -0.96 -12.99 -2.40
C TRP A 328 -2.47 -12.86 -2.55
N TYR A 329 -2.94 -12.12 -3.55
CA TYR A 329 -4.34 -11.79 -3.75
C TYR A 329 -4.81 -12.14 -5.18
N PRO A 330 -4.70 -13.40 -5.63
CA PRO A 330 -5.04 -13.77 -7.01
C PRO A 330 -6.54 -13.67 -7.33
N GLN A 331 -7.37 -13.49 -6.31
CA GLN A 331 -8.82 -13.30 -6.44
C GLN A 331 -9.21 -11.81 -6.33
N SER A 332 -8.24 -10.89 -6.22
CA SER A 332 -8.56 -9.48 -6.05
C SER A 332 -9.33 -8.95 -7.24
N GLU A 333 -10.32 -8.10 -6.97
CA GLU A 333 -10.88 -7.24 -8.00
C GLU A 333 -9.76 -6.32 -8.53
N VAL A 334 -9.70 -6.13 -9.84
CA VAL A 334 -8.85 -5.09 -10.44
C VAL A 334 -9.80 -3.99 -10.87
N TRP A 335 -9.59 -2.77 -10.38
CA TRP A 335 -10.43 -1.65 -10.78
C TRP A 335 -10.16 -1.32 -12.25
N GLU A 336 -11.22 -1.32 -13.03
CA GLU A 336 -11.24 -0.94 -14.44
C GLU A 336 -12.27 0.17 -14.62
N ARG A 337 -12.02 1.10 -15.55
CA ARG A 337 -12.88 2.25 -15.83
C ARG A 337 -14.15 1.88 -16.59
#